data_AF-B9M7D3-F1
#
_entry.id   AF-B9M7D3-F1
#
_cell.length_a   1.000
_cell.length_b   1.000
_cell.length_c   1.000
_cell.angle_alpha   90.00
_cell.angle_beta   90.00
_cell.angle_gamma   90.00
#
_symmetry.space_group_name_H-M   'P 1'
#
loop_
_entity.id
_entity.type
_entity.pdbx_description
1 polymer ?
#
loop_
_entity_poly.entity_id
_entity_poly.type
_entity_poly.pdbx_seq_one_letter_code
_entity_poly.pdbx_strand_id
1 'polypeptide(L)'
;MNKVFSFLILFCLSTTAAHAGLKVIGRGDSMRLDPAKFPSAMKANYEIMKTKCVKCHTLERTIVAIQTGVAPISGQIFDRNATKAYGVKMLRKPDSNMSKPEVKATVELMNYLLNEAEH
;
A
#
# COMPACT_ATOMS: atom_id res chain seq x y z
N MET A 1 -23.73 -12.75 -44.89
CA MET A 1 -23.65 -13.12 -43.46
C MET A 1 -22.22 -13.20 -42.91
N ASN A 2 -21.16 -13.03 -43.71
CA ASN A 2 -19.77 -13.19 -43.24
C ASN A 2 -19.13 -11.95 -42.59
N LYS A 3 -19.74 -10.75 -42.69
CA LYS A 3 -19.14 -9.51 -42.17
C LYS A 3 -19.52 -9.19 -40.71
N VAL A 4 -20.61 -9.75 -40.21
CA VAL A 4 -21.08 -9.51 -38.83
C VAL A 4 -20.26 -10.32 -37.84
N PHE A 5 -19.80 -11.51 -38.23
CA PHE A 5 -18.95 -12.36 -37.39
C PHE A 5 -17.55 -11.75 -37.13
N SER A 6 -17.00 -11.00 -38.11
CA SER A 6 -15.69 -10.36 -37.96
C SER A 6 -15.69 -9.19 -36.97
N PHE A 7 -16.82 -8.51 -36.75
CA PHE A 7 -16.91 -7.44 -35.75
C PHE A 7 -17.04 -7.96 -34.32
N LEU A 8 -17.65 -9.13 -34.12
CA LEU A 8 -17.82 -9.72 -32.78
C LEU A 8 -16.49 -10.20 -32.18
N ILE A 9 -15.59 -10.72 -33.01
CA ILE A 9 -14.27 -11.21 -32.59
C ILE A 9 -13.34 -10.07 -32.18
N LEU A 10 -13.46 -8.90 -32.83
CA LEU A 10 -12.62 -7.74 -32.53
C LEU A 10 -13.00 -7.07 -31.19
N PHE A 11 -14.24 -7.23 -30.73
CA PHE A 11 -14.70 -6.68 -29.44
C PHE A 11 -14.31 -7.54 -28.23
N CYS A 12 -13.94 -8.82 -28.43
CA CYS A 12 -13.50 -9.70 -27.34
C CYS A 12 -12.03 -9.53 -26.94
N LEU A 13 -11.25 -8.72 -27.67
CA LEU A 13 -9.82 -8.50 -27.42
C LEU A 13 -9.51 -7.28 -26.54
N SER A 14 -10.52 -6.53 -26.09
CA SER A 14 -10.34 -5.52 -25.04
C SER A 14 -10.26 -6.20 -23.67
N THR A 15 -9.19 -6.95 -23.45
CA THR A 15 -8.81 -7.37 -22.09
C THR A 15 -8.45 -6.12 -21.31
N THR A 16 -9.37 -5.62 -20.49
CA THR A 16 -9.04 -4.61 -19.49
C THR A 16 -7.97 -5.22 -18.59
N ALA A 17 -6.77 -4.65 -18.57
CA ALA A 17 -5.78 -5.00 -17.57
C ALA A 17 -6.45 -4.81 -16.20
N ALA A 18 -6.71 -5.92 -15.51
CA ALA A 18 -7.15 -5.88 -14.14
C ALA A 18 -6.00 -5.25 -13.34
N HIS A 19 -6.08 -3.94 -13.12
CA HIS A 19 -5.15 -3.22 -12.27
C HIS A 19 -5.22 -3.91 -10.92
N ALA A 20 -4.16 -4.60 -10.55
CA ALA A 20 -4.11 -5.43 -9.38
C ALA A 20 -3.85 -4.55 -8.15
N GLY A 21 -4.64 -3.49 -8.01
CA GLY A 21 -4.49 -2.53 -6.94
C GLY A 21 -4.62 -3.19 -5.58
N LEU A 22 -3.94 -2.59 -4.60
CA LEU A 22 -3.96 -3.04 -3.21
C LEU A 22 -5.38 -3.28 -2.72
N LYS A 23 -5.66 -4.52 -2.32
CA LYS A 23 -6.96 -4.88 -1.77
C LYS A 23 -7.07 -4.37 -0.34
N VAL A 24 -7.90 -3.36 -0.15
CA VAL A 24 -8.26 -2.81 1.16
C VAL A 24 -9.57 -3.43 1.65
N ILE A 25 -9.60 -3.80 2.92
CA ILE A 25 -10.79 -4.29 3.62
C ILE A 25 -11.16 -3.32 4.75
N GLY A 26 -12.45 -3.23 5.07
CA GLY A 26 -12.96 -2.26 6.06
C GLY A 26 -13.09 -0.84 5.52
N ARG A 27 -13.48 0.09 6.39
CA ARG A 27 -13.68 1.53 6.09
C ARG A 27 -13.30 2.40 7.29
N GLY A 28 -12.86 3.64 7.03
CA GLY A 28 -12.40 4.57 8.07
C GLY A 28 -11.31 3.95 8.94
N ASP A 29 -11.43 4.11 10.25
CA ASP A 29 -10.50 3.55 11.25
C ASP A 29 -10.32 2.02 11.22
N SER A 30 -11.29 1.31 10.63
CA SER A 30 -11.22 -0.15 10.44
C SER A 30 -10.48 -0.59 9.18
N MET A 31 -9.97 0.35 8.37
CA MET A 31 -9.24 0.02 7.14
C MET A 31 -7.99 -0.82 7.43
N ARG A 32 -7.82 -1.88 6.64
CA ARG A 32 -6.68 -2.80 6.65
C ARG A 32 -6.36 -3.24 5.22
N LEU A 33 -5.12 -3.64 4.97
CA LEU A 33 -4.74 -4.35 3.75
C LEU A 33 -5.05 -5.85 3.89
N ASP A 34 -5.52 -6.48 2.81
CA ASP A 34 -5.65 -7.93 2.70
C ASP A 34 -4.28 -8.53 2.33
N PRO A 35 -3.61 -9.26 3.25
CA PRO A 35 -2.27 -9.77 3.01
C PRO A 35 -2.27 -11.06 2.18
N ALA A 36 -3.41 -11.60 1.72
CA ALA A 36 -3.47 -12.92 1.08
C ALA A 36 -2.44 -13.09 -0.04
N LYS A 37 -2.28 -12.05 -0.87
CA LYS A 37 -1.37 -12.01 -2.03
C LYS A 37 0.05 -11.52 -1.72
N PHE A 38 0.33 -11.07 -0.50
CA PHE A 38 1.65 -10.54 -0.17
C PHE A 38 2.72 -11.66 -0.20
N PRO A 39 3.94 -11.38 -0.69
CA PRO A 39 5.08 -12.25 -0.47
C PRO A 39 5.31 -12.52 1.02
N SER A 40 5.88 -13.67 1.38
CA SER A 40 6.07 -14.10 2.79
C SER A 40 6.75 -13.03 3.66
N ALA A 41 7.82 -12.41 3.16
CA ALA A 41 8.52 -11.34 3.85
C ALA A 41 7.63 -10.10 4.09
N MET A 42 6.79 -9.73 3.12
CA MET A 42 5.88 -8.58 3.24
C MET A 42 4.71 -8.89 4.18
N LYS A 43 4.25 -10.14 4.25
CA LYS A 43 3.29 -10.59 5.29
C LYS A 43 3.86 -10.35 6.69
N ALA A 44 5.08 -10.80 6.95
CA ALA A 44 5.74 -10.59 8.24
C ALA A 44 5.91 -9.09 8.56
N ASN A 45 6.33 -8.28 7.59
CA ASN A 45 6.45 -6.84 7.77
C ASN A 45 5.09 -6.16 8.03
N TYR A 46 4.01 -6.68 7.44
CA TYR A 46 2.66 -6.15 7.67
C TYR A 46 2.14 -6.46 9.08
N GLU A 47 2.50 -7.62 9.65
CA GLU A 47 2.23 -7.93 11.06
C GLU A 47 2.87 -6.91 12.01
N ILE A 48 4.10 -6.47 11.71
CA ILE A 48 4.79 -5.41 12.46
C ILE A 48 4.00 -4.09 12.32
N MET A 49 3.69 -3.68 11.10
CA MET A 49 2.99 -2.43 10.83
C MET A 49 1.62 -2.38 11.53
N LYS A 50 0.79 -3.42 11.40
CA LYS A 50 -0.57 -3.44 11.96
C LYS A 50 -0.61 -3.46 13.48
N THR A 51 0.50 -3.84 14.13
CA THR A 51 0.61 -3.91 15.59
C THR A 51 1.28 -2.67 16.16
N LYS A 52 2.33 -2.16 15.50
CA LYS A 52 3.19 -1.10 16.03
C LYS A 52 2.80 0.29 15.53
N CYS A 53 2.49 0.42 14.23
CA CYS A 53 2.17 1.72 13.64
C CYS A 53 0.80 2.24 14.06
N VAL A 54 -0.06 1.39 14.65
CA VAL A 54 -1.38 1.78 15.18
C VAL A 54 -1.31 2.50 16.54
N LYS A 55 -0.13 2.62 17.15
CA LYS A 55 0.04 3.29 18.46
C LYS A 55 -0.44 4.75 18.45
N CYS A 56 -0.18 5.47 17.36
CA CYS A 56 -0.44 6.92 17.29
C CYS A 56 -1.76 7.27 16.57
N HIS A 57 -2.16 6.45 15.59
CA HIS A 57 -3.39 6.61 14.82
C HIS A 57 -3.66 5.30 14.07
N THR A 58 -4.86 5.14 13.50
CA THR A 58 -5.21 3.97 12.69
C THR A 58 -4.38 3.87 11.40
N LEU A 59 -4.42 2.71 10.74
CA LEU A 59 -3.72 2.49 9.47
C LEU A 59 -4.33 3.28 8.30
N GLU A 60 -5.54 3.83 8.46
CA GLU A 60 -6.26 4.56 7.41
C GLU A 60 -5.35 5.58 6.71
N ARG A 61 -4.68 6.44 7.49
CA ARG A 61 -3.83 7.51 6.95
C ARG A 61 -2.69 6.97 6.07
N THR A 62 -2.11 5.85 6.48
CA THR A 62 -1.01 5.22 5.74
C THR A 62 -1.53 4.53 4.48
N ILE A 63 -2.67 3.83 4.57
CA ILE A 63 -3.29 3.15 3.43
C ILE A 63 -3.72 4.19 2.38
N VAL A 64 -4.38 5.27 2.80
CA VAL A 64 -4.76 6.38 1.92
C VAL A 64 -3.54 7.00 1.27
N ALA A 65 -2.48 7.31 2.04
CA ALA A 65 -1.26 7.90 1.48
C ALA A 65 -0.61 7.02 0.41
N ILE A 66 -0.63 5.70 0.58
CA ILE A 66 -0.11 4.75 -0.39
C ILE A 66 -1.00 4.70 -1.64
N GLN A 67 -2.33 4.64 -1.47
CA GLN A 67 -3.25 4.53 -2.61
C GLN A 67 -3.31 5.81 -3.45
N THR A 68 -3.11 6.98 -2.84
CA THR A 68 -3.21 8.28 -3.54
C THR A 68 -1.87 8.87 -3.93
N GLY A 69 -0.76 8.38 -3.35
CA GLY A 69 0.54 9.01 -3.45
C GLY A 69 0.62 10.37 -2.71
N VAL A 70 -0.34 10.69 -1.84
CA VAL A 70 -0.42 11.99 -1.14
C VAL A 70 -0.76 11.77 0.33
N ALA A 71 0.07 12.33 1.22
CA ALA A 71 -0.14 12.25 2.67
C ALA A 71 -1.40 13.05 3.09
N PRO A 72 -2.43 12.41 3.70
CA PRO A 72 -3.75 13.02 3.88
C PRO A 72 -3.80 14.22 4.83
N ILE A 73 -2.81 14.40 5.71
CA ILE A 73 -2.77 15.55 6.64
C ILE A 73 -1.96 16.72 6.07
N SER A 74 -0.82 16.45 5.44
CA SER A 74 0.11 17.50 5.00
C SER A 74 -0.04 17.85 3.52
N GLY A 75 -0.76 17.05 2.73
CA GLY A 75 -0.84 17.20 1.27
C GLY A 75 0.49 16.95 0.54
N GLN A 76 1.52 16.49 1.25
CA GLN A 76 2.83 16.24 0.67
C GLN A 76 2.81 14.96 -0.17
N ILE A 77 3.64 14.92 -1.22
CA ILE A 77 3.86 13.71 -2.01
C ILE A 77 4.35 12.59 -1.09
N PHE A 78 3.75 11.41 -1.24
CA PHE A 78 4.08 10.21 -0.50
C PHE A 78 4.73 9.18 -1.42
N ASP A 79 6.04 9.31 -1.58
CA ASP A 79 6.88 8.47 -2.43
C ASP A 79 7.92 7.68 -1.60
N ARG A 80 8.84 6.99 -2.28
CA ARG A 80 9.92 6.23 -1.61
C ARG A 80 10.87 7.11 -0.79
N ASN A 81 10.99 8.40 -1.10
CA ASN A 81 11.77 9.33 -0.29
C ASN A 81 11.02 9.65 1.01
N ALA A 82 9.70 9.85 0.92
CA ALA A 82 8.84 10.07 2.07
C ALA A 82 8.83 8.86 3.02
N THR A 83 8.77 7.63 2.51
CA THR A 83 8.83 6.42 3.35
C THR A 83 10.15 6.34 4.13
N LYS A 84 11.28 6.64 3.47
CA LYS A 84 12.60 6.68 4.11
C LYS A 84 12.68 7.78 5.17
N ALA A 85 12.23 8.99 4.86
CA ALA A 85 12.19 10.10 5.80
C ALA A 85 11.32 9.77 7.03
N TYR A 86 10.18 9.11 6.80
CA TYR A 86 9.32 8.62 7.88
C TYR A 86 10.04 7.58 8.75
N GLY A 87 10.77 6.63 8.15
CA GLY A 87 11.60 5.70 8.89
C GLY A 87 12.61 6.39 9.81
N VAL A 88 13.34 7.39 9.30
CA VAL A 88 14.28 8.19 10.10
C VAL A 88 13.56 8.91 11.24
N LYS A 89 12.37 9.49 10.97
CA LYS A 89 11.54 10.11 12.01
C LYS A 89 11.17 9.12 13.11
N MET A 90 10.79 7.88 12.76
CA MET A 90 10.43 6.87 13.76
C MET A 90 11.62 6.43 14.62
N LEU A 91 12.84 6.39 14.06
CA LEU A 91 14.06 6.11 14.84
C LEU A 91 14.40 7.24 15.82
N ARG A 92 14.03 8.48 15.50
CA ARG A 92 14.27 9.65 16.36
C ARG A 92 13.18 9.88 17.39
N LYS A 93 12.00 9.27 17.21
CA LYS A 93 10.87 9.42 18.12
C LYS A 93 11.08 8.52 19.35
N PRO A 94 11.29 9.09 20.56
CA PRO A 94 11.68 8.32 21.75
C PRO A 94 10.62 7.29 22.17
N ASP A 95 9.36 7.53 21.84
CA ASP A 95 8.22 6.69 22.18
C ASP A 95 7.64 5.98 20.95
N SER A 96 8.42 5.77 19.87
CA SER A 96 7.93 5.06 18.67
C SER A 96 7.48 3.63 18.94
N ASN A 97 8.01 2.99 19.99
CA ASN A 97 7.84 1.55 20.28
C ASN A 97 8.29 0.63 19.12
N MET A 98 9.31 1.08 18.37
CA MET A 98 9.87 0.33 17.25
C MET A 98 11.40 0.33 17.33
N SER A 99 11.97 -0.86 17.23
CA SER A 99 13.40 -1.09 17.05
C SER A 99 13.84 -0.73 15.62
N LYS A 100 15.16 -0.57 15.43
CA LYS A 100 15.72 -0.28 14.10
C LYS A 100 15.35 -1.33 13.03
N PRO A 101 15.38 -2.65 13.31
CA PRO A 101 14.89 -3.66 12.37
C PRO A 101 13.40 -3.53 12.03
N GLU A 102 12.54 -3.27 13.02
CA GLU A 102 11.09 -3.09 12.79
C GLU A 102 10.79 -1.86 11.94
N VAL A 103 11.51 -0.75 12.16
CA VAL A 103 11.41 0.44 11.30
C VAL A 103 11.83 0.11 9.87
N LYS A 104 12.96 -0.58 9.69
CA LYS A 104 13.44 -0.98 8.36
C LYS A 104 12.41 -1.86 7.63
N ALA A 105 11.88 -2.87 8.31
CA ALA A 105 10.83 -3.76 7.79
C ALA A 105 9.57 -2.98 7.35
N THR A 106 9.16 -1.98 8.14
CA THR A 106 8.00 -1.14 7.81
C THR A 106 8.27 -0.26 6.58
N VAL A 107 9.47 0.30 6.45
CA VAL A 107 9.88 1.07 5.25
C VAL A 107 9.93 0.18 4.00
N GLU A 108 10.47 -1.03 4.12
CA GLU A 108 10.47 -2.01 3.02
C GLU A 108 9.05 -2.35 2.58
N LEU A 109 8.14 -2.59 3.53
CA LEU A 109 6.74 -2.82 3.23
C LEU A 109 6.09 -1.63 2.53
N MET A 110 6.25 -0.41 3.06
CA MET A 110 5.64 0.78 2.42
C MET A 110 6.16 0.99 0.99
N ASN A 111 7.44 0.70 0.72
CA ASN A 111 7.99 0.77 -0.63
C ASN A 111 7.44 -0.32 -1.55
N TYR A 112 7.25 -1.55 -1.05
CA TYR A 112 6.56 -2.61 -1.79
C TYR A 112 5.13 -2.16 -2.14
N LEU A 113 4.39 -1.66 -1.16
CA LEU A 113 3.01 -1.24 -1.35
C LEU A 113 2.87 -0.07 -2.33
N LEU A 114 3.81 0.88 -2.35
CA LEU A 114 3.84 1.95 -3.35
C LEU A 114 3.98 1.38 -4.77
N ASN A 115 4.88 0.42 -4.98
CA ASN A 115 5.02 -0.23 -6.29
C ASN A 115 3.74 -0.97 -6.70
N GLU A 116 3.06 -1.64 -5.76
CA GLU A 116 1.80 -2.34 -6.03
C GLU A 116 0.61 -1.38 -6.23
N ALA A 117 0.72 -0.12 -5.81
CA ALA A 117 -0.32 0.90 -6.03
C ALA A 117 -0.16 1.62 -7.37
N GLU A 118 1.05 1.60 -7.96
CA GLU A 118 1.34 2.14 -9.29
C GLU A 118 0.91 1.21 -10.45
N HIS A 119 0.44 -0.02 -10.15
CA HIS A 119 0.09 -1.09 -11.09
C HIS A 119 -1.31 -1.67 -10.82
#